data_AF-A0A7K0LKP9-F1
#
_entry.id   AF-A0A7K0LKP9-F1
#
_cell.length_a   1.000
_cell.length_b   1.000
_cell.length_c   1.000
_cell.angle_alpha   90.00
_cell.angle_beta   90.00
_cell.angle_gamma   90.00
#
_symmetry.space_group_name_H-M   'P 1'
#
loop_
_entity.id
_entity.type
_entity.pdbx_description
1 polymer ?
#
loop_
_entity_poly.entity_id
_entity_poly.type
_entity_poly.pdbx_seq_one_letter_code
_entity_poly.pdbx_strand_id
1 'polypeptide(L)'
;MVTKVADVDASKVPALEELDTPNTPTIDSLVAVLNEKFGGGFTGASTLKNVMLMADNKAISVLVPGDREVDLKRLQAGLPGVEDLRTFEEADFAKFPNLVKGYIGPQDAAKSGITVYADPRVAPGTSWVTGANKKDRHARNVVNGRDFTPFAYVEAAEIREGDSCPECATEVVIDRAIEIGHIFQLGRKYADALGLTVLDQNGKSQVVTMGSYGIGVSRAVAAIAEQSYDEIGLSWPLEVAPAKVHIVATGKDDLPFDTALDIGSKLEAAGISVMLDDRRDPSAGVKFKDAELIGIPVIMVVGKSLAEGKVELRNRKTGDKTEVALADAVNAVKTLIANLS
;
A
#
# COMPACT_ATOMS: atom_id res chain seq x y z
N MET A 1 2.67 -17.76 -0.97
CA MET A 1 3.84 -17.58 -0.10
C MET A 1 3.40 -17.91 1.31
N VAL A 2 4.17 -18.71 2.04
CA VAL A 2 3.81 -19.15 3.39
C VAL A 2 4.93 -18.78 4.34
N THR A 3 4.60 -18.08 5.43
CA THR A 3 5.48 -17.76 6.54
C THR A 3 6.11 -19.05 7.06
N LYS A 4 7.44 -19.07 7.11
CA LYS A 4 8.21 -20.22 7.60
C LYS A 4 8.59 -19.97 9.06
N VAL A 5 8.02 -20.77 9.95
CA VAL A 5 8.41 -20.80 11.38
C VAL A 5 8.85 -22.22 11.70
N ALA A 6 10.02 -22.34 12.33
CA ALA A 6 10.55 -23.65 12.73
C ALA A 6 9.79 -24.18 13.95
N ASP A 7 9.69 -25.51 14.03
CA ASP A 7 9.17 -26.18 15.22
C ASP A 7 10.01 -25.82 16.45
N VAL A 8 9.35 -25.72 17.60
CA VAL A 8 9.99 -25.37 18.87
C VAL A 8 10.04 -26.62 19.76
N ASP A 9 11.18 -26.87 20.42
CA ASP A 9 11.26 -27.93 21.43
C ASP A 9 10.48 -27.53 22.69
N ALA A 10 9.31 -28.14 22.87
CA ALA A 10 8.43 -27.91 24.01
C ALA A 10 8.66 -28.87 25.19
N SER A 11 9.69 -29.73 25.16
CA SER A 11 9.91 -30.77 26.18
C SER A 11 10.09 -30.22 27.60
N LYS A 12 10.56 -28.97 27.72
CA LYS A 12 10.76 -28.27 29.00
C LYS A 12 9.59 -27.36 29.38
N VAL A 13 8.58 -27.23 28.53
CA VAL A 13 7.39 -26.44 28.85
C VAL A 13 6.59 -27.20 29.91
N PRO A 14 6.25 -26.58 31.06
CA PRO A 14 5.47 -27.25 32.10
C PRO A 14 4.11 -27.74 31.60
N ALA A 15 3.45 -28.57 32.41
CA ALA A 15 2.07 -28.97 32.13
C ALA A 15 1.15 -27.75 32.01
N LEU A 16 0.08 -27.92 31.24
CA LEU A 16 -1.00 -26.94 31.13
C LEU A 16 -1.52 -26.60 32.53
N GLU A 17 -1.66 -25.31 32.82
CA GLU A 17 -2.18 -24.81 34.08
C GLU A 17 -3.32 -23.84 33.84
N GLU A 18 -4.49 -24.11 34.44
CA GLU A 18 -5.62 -23.19 34.44
C GLU A 18 -5.44 -22.10 35.51
N LEU A 19 -5.64 -20.86 35.09
CA LEU A 19 -5.48 -19.65 35.88
C LEU A 19 -6.82 -18.98 36.10
N ASP A 20 -7.07 -18.48 37.32
CA ASP A 20 -8.18 -17.59 37.58
C ASP A 20 -7.85 -16.18 37.09
N THR A 21 -8.64 -15.71 36.12
CA THR A 21 -8.51 -14.44 35.40
C THR A 21 -9.89 -13.78 35.26
N PRO A 22 -10.53 -13.38 36.38
CA PRO A 22 -11.85 -12.75 36.33
C PRO A 22 -11.80 -11.41 35.61
N ASN A 23 -12.87 -11.06 34.90
CA ASN A 23 -13.01 -9.79 34.17
C ASN A 23 -11.83 -9.49 33.21
N THR A 24 -11.31 -10.53 32.55
CA THR A 24 -10.12 -10.43 31.68
C THR A 24 -10.46 -10.80 30.23
N PRO A 25 -11.30 -10.03 29.52
CA PRO A 25 -11.79 -10.42 28.19
C PRO A 25 -10.86 -10.01 27.04
N THR A 26 -9.81 -9.23 27.30
CA THR A 26 -8.90 -8.69 26.26
C THR A 26 -7.46 -9.13 26.48
N ILE A 27 -6.66 -9.10 25.41
CA ILE A 27 -5.22 -9.42 25.50
C ILE A 27 -4.50 -8.50 26.48
N ASP A 28 -4.78 -7.19 26.45
CA ASP A 28 -4.13 -6.24 27.37
C ASP A 28 -4.45 -6.55 28.83
N SER A 29 -5.72 -6.85 29.14
CA SER A 29 -6.11 -7.25 30.49
C SER A 29 -5.44 -8.57 30.91
N LEU A 30 -5.30 -9.53 29.99
CA LEU A 30 -4.63 -10.80 30.26
C LEU A 30 -3.13 -10.60 30.52
N VAL A 31 -2.46 -9.80 29.71
CA VAL A 31 -1.04 -9.47 29.89
C VAL A 31 -0.80 -8.78 31.23
N ALA A 32 -1.69 -7.88 31.65
CA ALA A 32 -1.61 -7.24 32.95
C ALA A 32 -1.68 -8.27 34.09
N VAL A 33 -2.66 -9.18 34.06
CA VAL A 33 -2.82 -10.25 35.07
C VAL A 33 -1.62 -11.20 35.09
N LEU A 34 -1.08 -11.57 33.93
CA LEU A 34 0.10 -12.43 33.83
C LEU A 34 1.33 -11.77 34.43
N ASN A 35 1.56 -10.49 34.11
CA ASN A 35 2.72 -9.76 34.62
C ASN A 35 2.62 -9.51 36.14
N GLU A 36 1.41 -9.26 36.65
CA GLU A 36 1.16 -9.14 38.09
C GLU A 36 1.45 -10.45 38.83
N LYS A 37 0.98 -11.60 38.31
CA LYS A 37 1.11 -12.90 38.96
C LYS A 37 2.50 -13.53 38.84
N PHE A 38 3.22 -13.28 37.75
CA PHE A 38 4.43 -14.04 37.39
C PHE A 38 5.68 -13.19 37.22
N GLY A 39 5.64 -11.89 37.56
CA GLY A 39 6.83 -11.05 37.66
C GLY A 39 7.32 -10.43 36.35
N GLY A 40 6.41 -10.17 35.41
CA GLY A 40 6.72 -9.49 34.15
C GLY A 40 7.17 -10.40 32.99
N GLY A 41 7.47 -9.79 31.84
CA GLY A 41 8.00 -10.47 30.65
C GLY A 41 6.95 -11.04 29.70
N PHE A 42 5.67 -11.04 30.07
CA PHE A 42 4.58 -11.39 29.17
C PHE A 42 4.18 -10.18 28.32
N THR A 43 4.01 -10.42 27.03
CA THR A 43 3.46 -9.45 26.08
C THR A 43 2.29 -10.09 25.34
N GLY A 44 1.61 -9.34 24.46
CA GLY A 44 0.57 -9.93 23.60
C GLY A 44 1.07 -11.14 22.81
N ALA A 45 2.36 -11.15 22.43
CA ALA A 45 2.99 -12.26 21.72
C ALA A 45 3.14 -13.54 22.56
N SER A 46 2.98 -13.46 23.88
CA SER A 46 2.92 -14.63 24.77
C SER A 46 1.52 -15.28 24.81
N THR A 47 0.52 -14.58 24.27
CA THR A 47 -0.89 -15.00 24.30
C THR A 47 -1.34 -15.49 22.93
N LEU A 48 -2.43 -16.26 22.87
CA LEU A 48 -2.99 -16.81 21.64
C LEU A 48 -4.47 -16.46 21.54
N LYS A 49 -4.83 -15.72 20.50
CA LYS A 49 -6.22 -15.42 20.15
C LYS A 49 -6.83 -16.61 19.43
N ASN A 50 -8.02 -17.00 19.87
CA ASN A 50 -8.88 -17.92 19.13
C ASN A 50 -10.05 -17.13 18.54
N VAL A 51 -9.97 -16.82 17.25
CA VAL A 51 -10.95 -15.96 16.57
C VAL A 51 -12.00 -16.83 15.89
N MET A 52 -13.26 -16.65 16.31
CA MET A 52 -14.41 -17.40 15.78
C MET A 52 -14.95 -16.75 14.50
N LEU A 53 -15.09 -17.55 13.45
CA LEU A 53 -15.47 -17.10 12.11
C LEU A 53 -16.54 -18.01 11.49
N MET A 54 -17.35 -17.43 10.61
CA MET A 54 -18.32 -18.16 9.79
C MET A 54 -17.81 -18.19 8.34
N ALA A 55 -17.59 -19.38 7.80
CA ALA A 55 -17.20 -19.63 6.41
C ALA A 55 -18.35 -20.35 5.68
N ASP A 56 -19.04 -19.68 4.76
CA ASP A 56 -20.23 -20.21 4.05
C ASP A 56 -21.25 -20.91 4.97
N ASN A 57 -21.55 -20.29 6.11
CA ASN A 57 -22.43 -20.81 7.19
C ASN A 57 -21.87 -21.98 8.01
N LYS A 58 -20.58 -22.31 7.88
CA LYS A 58 -19.88 -23.27 8.74
C LYS A 58 -19.02 -22.53 9.76
N ALA A 59 -19.17 -22.91 11.03
CA ALA A 59 -18.36 -22.39 12.11
C ALA A 59 -16.93 -22.93 12.02
N ILE A 60 -15.97 -22.02 11.94
CA ILE A 60 -14.54 -22.31 12.01
C ILE A 60 -13.90 -21.39 13.06
N SER A 61 -12.66 -21.69 13.43
CA SER A 61 -11.86 -20.72 14.17
C SER A 61 -10.45 -20.64 13.61
N VAL A 62 -9.77 -19.53 13.87
CA VAL A 62 -8.37 -19.34 13.48
C VAL A 62 -7.56 -18.86 14.67
N LEU A 63 -6.38 -19.47 14.85
CA LEU A 63 -5.45 -19.13 15.91
C LEU A 63 -4.38 -18.18 15.38
N VAL A 64 -4.21 -17.04 16.05
CA VAL A 64 -3.14 -16.07 15.77
C VAL A 64 -2.48 -15.63 17.08
N PRO A 65 -1.17 -15.27 17.07
CA PRO A 65 -0.53 -14.65 18.24
C PRO A 65 -1.35 -13.46 18.74
N GLY A 66 -1.44 -13.27 20.05
CA GLY A 66 -2.36 -12.30 20.62
C GLY A 66 -1.96 -10.85 20.43
N ASP A 67 -0.69 -10.61 20.07
CA ASP A 67 -0.28 -9.31 19.58
C ASP A 67 -0.72 -9.07 18.13
N ARG A 68 -1.26 -10.04 17.38
CA ARG A 68 -1.68 -9.91 15.96
C ARG A 68 -3.19 -9.81 15.81
N GLU A 69 -3.63 -9.23 14.69
CA GLU A 69 -5.03 -9.29 14.24
C GLU A 69 -5.17 -10.23 13.03
N VAL A 70 -6.40 -10.70 12.79
CA VAL A 70 -6.73 -11.55 11.65
C VAL A 70 -7.03 -10.69 10.42
N ASP A 71 -6.29 -10.91 9.34
CA ASP A 71 -6.63 -10.42 8.01
C ASP A 71 -7.60 -11.42 7.35
N LEU A 72 -8.89 -11.07 7.37
CA LEU A 72 -9.94 -11.92 6.80
C LEU A 72 -9.76 -12.17 5.30
N LYS A 73 -9.22 -11.20 4.54
CA LYS A 73 -9.01 -11.37 3.09
C LYS A 73 -7.89 -12.36 2.84
N ARG A 74 -6.79 -12.25 3.59
CA ARG A 74 -5.66 -13.18 3.54
C ARG A 74 -6.11 -14.59 3.92
N LEU A 75 -6.86 -14.72 5.00
CA LEU A 75 -7.40 -16.00 5.46
C LEU A 75 -8.34 -16.62 4.42
N GLN A 76 -9.31 -15.86 3.91
CA GLN A 76 -10.25 -16.34 2.90
C GLN A 76 -9.53 -16.82 1.63
N ALA A 77 -8.52 -16.09 1.16
CA ALA A 77 -7.72 -16.50 0.01
C ALA A 77 -6.97 -17.82 0.24
N GLY A 78 -6.67 -18.15 1.49
CA GLY A 78 -6.06 -19.42 1.90
C GLY A 78 -7.04 -20.56 2.15
N LEU A 79 -8.34 -20.35 2.02
CA LEU A 79 -9.40 -21.34 2.23
C LEU A 79 -10.09 -21.69 0.90
N PRO A 80 -9.66 -22.75 0.19
CA PRO A 80 -10.24 -23.10 -1.11
C PRO A 80 -11.74 -23.36 -1.03
N GLY A 81 -12.49 -22.69 -1.90
CA GLY A 81 -13.95 -22.86 -2.01
C GLY A 81 -14.78 -22.07 -1.00
N VAL A 82 -14.17 -21.22 -0.16
CA VAL A 82 -14.90 -20.31 0.73
C VAL A 82 -15.24 -19.00 0.02
N GLU A 83 -16.52 -18.72 -0.18
CA GLU A 83 -16.99 -17.51 -0.88
C GLU A 83 -17.32 -16.35 0.06
N ASP A 84 -17.81 -16.65 1.27
CA ASP A 84 -18.07 -15.69 2.33
C ASP A 84 -17.33 -16.08 3.62
N LEU A 85 -16.58 -15.13 4.16
CA LEU A 85 -15.89 -15.27 5.44
C LEU A 85 -16.12 -14.03 6.29
N ARG A 86 -16.73 -14.22 7.46
CA ARG A 86 -16.98 -13.14 8.42
C ARG A 86 -16.69 -13.55 9.86
N THR A 87 -16.48 -12.57 10.72
CA THR A 87 -16.43 -12.78 12.16
C THR A 87 -17.77 -13.27 12.70
N PHE A 88 -17.73 -14.06 13.77
CA PHE A 88 -18.94 -14.38 14.53
C PHE A 88 -19.64 -13.12 15.04
N GLU A 89 -20.97 -13.16 14.99
CA GLU A 89 -21.85 -12.18 15.61
C GLU A 89 -22.53 -12.78 16.85
N GLU A 90 -23.19 -11.96 17.66
CA GLU A 90 -23.90 -12.41 18.88
C GLU A 90 -24.91 -13.55 18.59
N ALA A 91 -25.61 -13.48 17.46
CA ALA A 91 -26.55 -14.51 17.03
C ALA A 91 -25.87 -15.85 16.69
N ASP A 92 -24.60 -15.84 16.33
CA ASP A 92 -23.83 -17.06 16.10
C ASP A 92 -23.34 -17.64 17.42
N PHE A 93 -22.82 -16.81 18.34
CA PHE A 93 -22.45 -17.27 19.68
C PHE A 93 -23.64 -17.93 20.42
N ALA A 94 -24.86 -17.44 20.23
CA ALA A 94 -26.06 -18.05 20.79
C ALA A 94 -26.31 -19.50 20.31
N LYS A 95 -25.80 -19.88 19.12
CA LYS A 95 -25.90 -21.26 18.59
C LYS A 95 -24.85 -22.20 19.20
N PHE A 96 -23.83 -21.66 19.85
CA PHE A 96 -22.72 -22.40 20.45
C PHE A 96 -22.59 -22.06 21.94
N PRO A 97 -23.52 -22.52 22.81
CA PRO A 97 -23.57 -22.12 24.23
C PRO A 97 -22.34 -22.56 25.05
N ASN A 98 -21.55 -23.49 24.53
CA ASN A 98 -20.31 -23.95 25.15
C ASN A 98 -19.12 -23.00 24.89
N LEU A 99 -19.26 -22.03 23.97
CA LEU A 99 -18.23 -21.03 23.70
C LEU A 99 -18.33 -19.89 24.70
N VAL A 100 -17.34 -19.79 25.58
CA VAL A 100 -17.29 -18.74 26.59
C VAL A 100 -16.54 -17.54 26.04
N LYS A 101 -17.27 -16.53 25.55
CA LYS A 101 -16.70 -15.29 24.98
C LYS A 101 -15.66 -14.67 25.94
N GLY A 102 -14.50 -14.31 25.39
CA GLY A 102 -13.35 -13.81 26.16
C GLY A 102 -12.46 -14.90 26.79
N TYR A 103 -12.90 -16.16 26.80
CA TYR A 103 -12.20 -17.29 27.41
C TYR A 103 -12.15 -18.52 26.49
N ILE A 104 -12.32 -18.34 25.18
CA ILE A 104 -12.29 -19.40 24.19
C ILE A 104 -10.83 -19.78 23.89
N GLY A 105 -10.50 -21.06 24.01
CA GLY A 105 -9.19 -21.61 23.66
C GLY A 105 -9.28 -22.84 22.74
N PRO A 106 -8.17 -23.28 22.14
CA PRO A 106 -8.15 -24.35 21.15
C PRO A 106 -8.29 -25.78 21.71
N GLN A 107 -8.17 -25.96 23.04
CA GLN A 107 -8.00 -27.26 23.71
C GLN A 107 -9.18 -28.22 23.51
N ASP A 108 -10.41 -27.70 23.38
CA ASP A 108 -11.63 -28.51 23.24
C ASP A 108 -12.33 -28.33 21.89
N ALA A 109 -11.71 -27.64 20.94
CA ALA A 109 -12.41 -27.23 19.73
C ALA A 109 -12.92 -28.40 18.88
N ALA A 110 -12.17 -29.52 18.83
CA ALA A 110 -12.60 -30.75 18.17
C ALA A 110 -13.89 -31.34 18.79
N LYS A 111 -14.12 -31.16 20.09
CA LYS A 111 -15.35 -31.61 20.79
C LYS A 111 -16.55 -30.72 20.49
N SER A 112 -16.31 -29.47 20.08
CA SER A 112 -17.33 -28.47 19.79
C SER A 112 -17.76 -28.44 18.31
N GLY A 113 -17.22 -29.34 17.47
CA GLY A 113 -17.54 -29.42 16.05
C GLY A 113 -17.01 -28.24 15.22
N ILE A 114 -16.04 -27.49 15.75
CA ILE A 114 -15.44 -26.32 15.12
C ILE A 114 -14.11 -26.73 14.50
N THR A 115 -13.95 -26.48 13.20
CA THR A 115 -12.66 -26.68 12.52
C THR A 115 -11.72 -25.54 12.89
N VAL A 116 -10.57 -25.89 13.49
CA VAL A 116 -9.57 -24.91 13.93
C VAL A 116 -8.42 -24.83 12.94
N TYR A 117 -8.22 -23.66 12.36
CA TYR A 117 -7.03 -23.30 11.60
C TYR A 117 -6.04 -22.56 12.48
N ALA A 118 -4.79 -22.46 12.06
CA ALA A 118 -3.80 -21.64 12.74
C ALA A 118 -2.91 -20.89 11.75
N ASP A 119 -2.51 -19.66 12.10
CA ASP A 119 -1.43 -18.97 11.40
C ASP A 119 -0.12 -19.76 11.54
N PRO A 120 0.76 -19.79 10.53
CA PRO A 120 2.05 -20.47 10.63
C PRO A 120 2.91 -20.02 11.82
N ARG A 121 2.70 -18.81 12.38
CA ARG A 121 3.36 -18.34 13.61
C ARG A 121 3.00 -19.16 14.84
N VAL A 122 1.91 -19.92 14.82
CA VAL A 122 1.51 -20.86 15.87
C VAL A 122 2.09 -22.25 15.56
N ALA A 123 3.39 -22.32 15.25
CA ALA A 123 4.07 -23.55 14.82
C ALA A 123 4.01 -24.67 15.89
N PRO A 124 4.21 -25.94 15.51
CA PRO A 124 4.32 -27.03 16.47
C PRO A 124 5.34 -26.73 17.59
N GLY A 125 4.97 -27.05 18.83
CA GLY A 125 5.79 -26.83 20.02
C GLY A 125 5.79 -25.41 20.57
N THR A 126 5.19 -24.44 19.88
CA THR A 126 4.98 -23.10 20.46
C THR A 126 4.04 -23.19 21.68
N SER A 127 4.32 -22.40 22.71
CA SER A 127 3.59 -22.38 23.98
C SER A 127 2.90 -21.04 24.19
N TRP A 128 1.67 -21.08 24.70
CA TRP A 128 0.78 -19.92 24.73
C TRP A 128 0.03 -19.78 26.06
N VAL A 129 -0.44 -18.56 26.32
CA VAL A 129 -1.57 -18.30 27.22
C VAL A 129 -2.83 -18.03 26.41
N THR A 130 -3.91 -18.76 26.65
CA THR A 130 -5.16 -18.65 25.89
C THR A 130 -6.36 -19.00 26.77
N GLY A 131 -7.58 -18.87 26.25
CA GLY A 131 -8.79 -19.21 27.01
C GLY A 131 -8.78 -20.65 27.52
N ALA A 132 -9.41 -20.92 28.67
CA ALA A 132 -9.58 -22.28 29.20
C ALA A 132 -10.96 -22.89 28.93
N ASN A 133 -11.75 -22.28 28.02
CA ASN A 133 -13.15 -22.62 27.74
C ASN A 133 -14.06 -22.56 28.98
N LYS A 134 -13.66 -21.80 30.00
CA LYS A 134 -14.37 -21.62 31.27
C LYS A 134 -14.43 -20.14 31.58
N LYS A 135 -15.59 -19.69 32.06
CA LYS A 135 -15.77 -18.29 32.46
C LYS A 135 -14.72 -17.90 33.49
N ASP A 136 -14.11 -16.74 33.29
CA ASP A 136 -13.13 -16.15 34.20
C ASP A 136 -11.82 -16.95 34.33
N ARG A 137 -11.51 -17.82 33.35
CA ARG A 137 -10.29 -18.64 33.38
C ARG A 137 -9.57 -18.71 32.04
N HIS A 138 -8.26 -18.56 32.11
CA HIS A 138 -7.31 -18.80 31.02
C HIS A 138 -6.45 -20.02 31.36
N ALA A 139 -5.75 -20.56 30.37
CA ALA A 139 -4.75 -21.60 30.56
C ALA A 139 -3.40 -21.08 30.07
N ARG A 140 -2.34 -21.33 30.85
CA ARG A 140 -0.95 -21.07 30.44
C ARG A 140 -0.22 -22.38 30.14
N ASN A 141 0.95 -22.24 29.52
CA ASN A 141 1.77 -23.35 29.04
C ASN A 141 1.04 -24.22 28.00
N VAL A 142 0.12 -23.64 27.23
CA VAL A 142 -0.69 -24.39 26.25
C VAL A 142 0.14 -24.58 24.97
N VAL A 143 0.50 -25.82 24.66
CA VAL A 143 1.46 -26.15 23.61
C VAL A 143 0.75 -26.72 22.37
N ASN A 144 1.05 -26.16 21.20
CA ASN A 144 0.62 -26.76 19.94
C ASN A 144 1.35 -28.10 19.71
N GLY A 145 0.60 -29.17 19.44
CA GLY A 145 1.08 -30.55 19.29
C GLY A 145 0.99 -31.38 20.57
N ARG A 146 0.82 -30.74 21.74
CA ARG A 146 0.60 -31.43 23.03
C ARG A 146 -0.83 -31.25 23.54
N ASP A 147 -1.29 -30.00 23.61
CA ASP A 147 -2.57 -29.65 24.24
C ASP A 147 -3.66 -29.31 23.21
N PHE A 148 -3.27 -28.97 21.97
CA PHE A 148 -4.16 -28.84 20.82
C PHE A 148 -3.40 -29.16 19.53
N THR A 149 -4.12 -29.40 18.43
CA THR A 149 -3.52 -29.53 17.09
C THR A 149 -4.46 -28.90 16.08
N PRO A 150 -4.03 -27.88 15.30
CA PRO A 150 -4.88 -27.27 14.29
C PRO A 150 -5.15 -28.27 13.16
N PHE A 151 -6.31 -28.14 12.52
CA PHE A 151 -6.68 -28.91 11.34
C PHE A 151 -5.73 -28.63 10.16
N ALA A 152 -5.41 -27.36 9.93
CA ALA A 152 -4.44 -26.94 8.93
C ALA A 152 -3.86 -25.55 9.28
N TYR A 153 -2.70 -25.27 8.71
CA TYR A 153 -2.10 -23.94 8.76
C TYR A 153 -2.58 -23.10 7.58
N VAL A 154 -3.02 -21.87 7.86
CA VAL A 154 -3.46 -20.91 6.86
C VAL A 154 -2.96 -19.53 7.24
N GLU A 155 -2.43 -18.81 6.25
CA GLU A 155 -2.03 -17.42 6.38
C GLU A 155 -3.19 -16.54 6.85
N ALA A 156 -3.15 -16.08 8.10
CA ALA A 156 -4.30 -15.45 8.73
C ALA A 156 -3.96 -14.14 9.43
N ALA A 157 -2.72 -13.97 9.93
CA ALA A 157 -2.33 -12.77 10.64
C ALA A 157 -2.01 -11.61 9.69
N GLU A 158 -2.27 -10.38 10.14
CA GLU A 158 -1.72 -9.18 9.52
C GLU A 158 -0.17 -9.20 9.54
N ILE A 159 0.42 -8.78 8.42
CA ILE A 159 1.87 -8.60 8.31
C ILE A 159 2.29 -7.33 9.05
N ARG A 160 3.46 -7.36 9.68
CA ARG A 160 4.11 -6.20 10.28
C ARG A 160 5.45 -5.90 9.66
N GLU A 161 5.85 -4.65 9.75
CA GLU A 161 7.23 -4.26 9.53
C GLU A 161 8.16 -5.09 10.45
N GLY A 162 9.27 -5.56 9.91
CA GLY A 162 10.19 -6.47 10.60
C GLY A 162 9.84 -7.95 10.51
N ASP A 163 8.66 -8.33 10.00
CA ASP A 163 8.35 -9.74 9.75
C ASP A 163 9.36 -10.36 8.78
N SER A 164 9.72 -11.63 8.98
CA SER A 164 10.63 -12.31 8.06
C SER A 164 9.95 -12.65 6.73
N CYS A 165 10.60 -12.31 5.62
CA CYS A 165 10.16 -12.67 4.29
C CYS A 165 10.16 -14.19 4.11
N PRO A 166 9.05 -14.80 3.66
CA PRO A 166 8.92 -16.25 3.52
C PRO A 166 9.86 -16.87 2.47
N GLU A 167 10.43 -16.07 1.57
CA GLU A 167 11.31 -16.53 0.50
C GLU A 167 12.80 -16.29 0.79
N CYS A 168 13.17 -15.07 1.17
CA CYS A 168 14.56 -14.66 1.34
C CYS A 168 15.00 -14.41 2.79
N ALA A 169 14.09 -14.56 3.76
CA ALA A 169 14.33 -14.36 5.19
C ALA A 169 14.79 -12.95 5.60
N THR A 170 14.78 -11.97 4.70
CA THR A 170 15.01 -10.55 5.03
C THR A 170 13.77 -9.94 5.70
N GLU A 171 13.95 -8.89 6.48
CA GLU A 171 12.85 -8.17 7.12
C GLU A 171 11.94 -7.49 6.09
N VAL A 172 10.63 -7.57 6.32
CA VAL A 172 9.61 -6.85 5.56
C VAL A 172 9.64 -5.38 5.95
N VAL A 173 9.78 -4.51 4.95
CA VAL A 173 9.58 -3.06 5.08
C VAL A 173 8.18 -2.75 4.57
N ILE A 174 7.43 -1.93 5.33
CA ILE A 174 6.10 -1.46 4.93
C ILE A 174 6.22 0.00 4.55
N ASP A 175 5.86 0.31 3.31
CA ASP A 175 5.90 1.66 2.78
C ASP A 175 4.54 2.06 2.19
N ARG A 176 4.32 3.37 2.05
CA ARG A 176 3.08 3.89 1.44
C ARG A 176 3.28 4.07 -0.04
N ALA A 177 2.34 3.53 -0.82
CA ALA A 177 2.36 3.64 -2.27
C ALA A 177 1.01 4.10 -2.81
N ILE A 178 1.06 4.79 -3.94
CA ILE A 178 -0.12 5.10 -4.75
C ILE A 178 -0.17 4.06 -5.88
N GLU A 179 -1.17 3.20 -5.88
CA GLU A 179 -1.38 2.25 -6.97
C GLU A 179 -1.80 3.00 -8.24
N ILE A 180 -0.90 3.15 -9.22
CA ILE A 180 -1.19 3.79 -10.51
C ILE A 180 -1.63 2.80 -11.59
N GLY A 181 -1.50 1.50 -11.35
CA GLY A 181 -1.92 0.48 -12.29
C GLY A 181 -2.04 -0.90 -11.67
N HIS A 182 -2.81 -1.76 -12.33
CA HIS A 182 -3.10 -3.12 -11.89
C HIS A 182 -3.22 -4.04 -13.11
N ILE A 183 -2.63 -5.23 -13.01
CA ILE A 183 -2.76 -6.29 -14.01
C ILE A 183 -3.46 -7.50 -13.39
N PHE A 184 -4.43 -8.07 -14.10
CA PHE A 184 -5.20 -9.22 -13.64
C PHE A 184 -5.13 -10.35 -14.66
N GLN A 185 -4.88 -11.56 -14.17
CA GLN A 185 -5.17 -12.80 -14.89
C GLN A 185 -6.64 -13.15 -14.65
N LEU A 186 -7.53 -12.66 -15.50
CA LEU A 186 -8.98 -12.88 -15.36
C LEU A 186 -9.38 -14.34 -15.62
N GLY A 187 -8.51 -15.10 -16.30
CA GLY A 187 -8.78 -16.47 -16.67
C GLY A 187 -9.96 -16.52 -17.63
N ARG A 188 -10.90 -17.44 -17.40
CA ARG A 188 -12.09 -17.62 -18.24
C ARG A 188 -13.37 -17.01 -17.67
N LYS A 189 -13.30 -16.38 -16.49
CA LYS A 189 -14.47 -15.89 -15.73
C LYS A 189 -15.50 -15.15 -16.58
N TYR A 190 -15.07 -14.15 -17.35
CA TYR A 190 -15.97 -13.36 -18.19
C TYR A 190 -16.28 -14.04 -19.54
N ALA A 191 -15.30 -14.74 -20.10
CA ALA A 191 -15.51 -15.45 -21.37
C ALA A 191 -16.56 -16.57 -21.23
N ASP A 192 -16.53 -17.32 -20.13
CA ASP A 192 -17.55 -18.31 -19.78
C ASP A 192 -18.92 -17.64 -19.62
N ALA A 193 -19.00 -16.57 -18.84
CA ALA A 193 -20.27 -15.86 -18.58
C ALA A 193 -20.90 -15.25 -19.85
N LEU A 194 -20.07 -14.83 -20.82
CA LEU A 194 -20.51 -14.21 -22.07
C LEU A 194 -20.59 -15.21 -23.24
N GLY A 195 -20.20 -16.47 -23.06
CA GLY A 195 -20.16 -17.47 -24.13
C GLY A 195 -19.11 -17.18 -25.21
N LEU A 196 -18.02 -16.48 -24.87
CA LEU A 196 -16.96 -16.10 -25.81
C LEU A 196 -16.04 -17.28 -26.11
N THR A 197 -16.18 -17.85 -27.30
CA THR A 197 -15.39 -18.99 -27.78
C THR A 197 -14.73 -18.73 -29.13
N VAL A 198 -13.63 -19.43 -29.39
CA VAL A 198 -12.90 -19.44 -30.67
C VAL A 198 -12.55 -20.88 -31.05
N LEU A 199 -12.33 -21.15 -32.34
CA LEU A 199 -11.77 -22.43 -32.78
C LEU A 199 -10.25 -22.41 -32.60
N ASP A 200 -9.71 -23.48 -32.01
CA ASP A 200 -8.26 -23.68 -31.96
C ASP A 200 -7.69 -24.18 -33.29
N GLN A 201 -6.38 -24.40 -33.34
CA GLN A 201 -5.66 -24.89 -34.52
C GLN A 201 -6.15 -26.27 -35.03
N ASN A 202 -6.91 -27.02 -34.24
CA ASN A 202 -7.50 -28.30 -34.60
C ASN A 202 -9.00 -28.19 -34.95
N GLY A 203 -9.55 -26.97 -34.99
CA GLY A 203 -10.97 -26.73 -35.24
C GLY A 203 -11.87 -27.04 -34.04
N LYS A 204 -11.32 -27.16 -32.83
CA LYS A 204 -12.11 -27.41 -31.62
C LYS A 204 -12.46 -26.08 -30.94
N SER A 205 -13.71 -25.95 -30.49
CA SER A 205 -14.16 -24.78 -29.72
C SER A 205 -13.44 -24.70 -28.37
N GLN A 206 -12.86 -23.55 -28.08
CA GLN A 206 -12.16 -23.22 -26.84
C GLN A 206 -12.70 -21.90 -26.28
N VAL A 207 -12.86 -21.84 -24.96
CA VAL A 207 -13.17 -20.58 -24.26
C VAL A 207 -11.92 -19.71 -24.18
N VAL A 208 -12.08 -18.42 -24.49
CA VAL A 208 -10.99 -17.45 -24.47
C VAL A 208 -10.46 -17.23 -23.05
N THR A 209 -9.14 -17.30 -22.88
CA THR A 209 -8.47 -16.88 -21.64
C THR A 209 -8.16 -15.39 -21.71
N MET A 210 -8.56 -14.64 -20.69
CA MET A 210 -8.47 -13.18 -20.66
C MET A 210 -7.44 -12.67 -19.65
N GLY A 211 -6.77 -11.59 -20.03
CA GLY A 211 -6.00 -10.71 -19.14
C GLY A 211 -6.60 -9.30 -19.16
N SER A 212 -6.37 -8.53 -18.10
CA SER A 212 -6.74 -7.11 -18.03
C SER A 212 -5.58 -6.29 -17.50
N TYR A 213 -5.37 -5.12 -18.09
CA TYR A 213 -4.27 -4.22 -17.79
C TYR A 213 -4.83 -2.81 -17.67
N GLY A 214 -4.77 -2.24 -16.47
CA GLY A 214 -5.31 -0.92 -16.18
C GLY A 214 -4.24 0.02 -15.66
N ILE A 215 -4.23 1.26 -16.16
CA ILE A 215 -3.44 2.37 -15.62
C ILE A 215 -4.41 3.52 -15.32
N GLY A 216 -4.39 4.03 -14.09
CA GLY A 216 -5.17 5.19 -13.70
C GLY A 216 -4.51 6.47 -14.20
N VAL A 217 -4.74 6.85 -15.47
CA VAL A 217 -4.06 7.99 -16.11
C VAL A 217 -4.22 9.29 -15.30
N SER A 218 -5.43 9.63 -14.84
CA SER A 218 -5.65 10.81 -13.99
C SER A 218 -4.96 10.70 -12.63
N ARG A 219 -4.89 9.49 -12.06
CA ARG A 219 -4.17 9.23 -10.80
C ARG A 219 -2.66 9.35 -10.99
N ALA A 220 -2.13 8.95 -12.14
CA ALA A 220 -0.72 9.07 -12.46
C ALA A 220 -0.27 10.54 -12.48
N VAL A 221 -1.10 11.46 -13.00
CA VAL A 221 -0.81 12.90 -12.94
C VAL A 221 -0.64 13.38 -11.49
N ALA A 222 -1.57 13.00 -10.60
CA ALA A 222 -1.48 13.34 -9.18
C ALA A 222 -0.26 12.69 -8.50
N ALA A 223 0.02 11.42 -8.81
CA ALA A 223 1.18 10.72 -8.26
C ALA A 223 2.51 11.35 -8.70
N ILE A 224 2.60 11.82 -9.96
CA ILE A 224 3.77 12.56 -10.45
C ILE A 224 3.89 13.89 -9.71
N ALA A 225 2.80 14.62 -9.52
CA ALA A 225 2.79 15.88 -8.78
C ALA A 225 3.27 15.69 -7.33
N GLU A 226 2.78 14.66 -6.62
CA GLU A 226 3.21 14.28 -5.26
C GLU A 226 4.70 13.93 -5.17
N GLN A 227 5.32 13.48 -6.26
CA GLN A 227 6.75 13.16 -6.29
C GLN A 227 7.61 14.27 -6.90
N SER A 228 6.99 15.30 -7.48
CA SER A 228 7.64 16.29 -8.34
C SER A 228 7.19 17.69 -7.97
N TYR A 229 7.47 18.10 -6.73
CA TYR A 229 7.19 19.43 -6.21
C TYR A 229 8.30 19.88 -5.25
N ASP A 230 8.32 21.18 -4.97
CA ASP A 230 9.16 21.81 -3.96
C ASP A 230 8.38 22.94 -3.26
N GLU A 231 9.06 23.70 -2.40
CA GLU A 231 8.46 24.78 -1.61
C GLU A 231 7.84 25.92 -2.44
N ILE A 232 8.17 26.02 -3.73
CA ILE A 232 7.68 27.08 -4.62
C ILE A 232 6.69 26.56 -5.68
N GLY A 233 6.38 25.26 -5.70
CA GLY A 233 5.29 24.67 -6.50
C GLY A 233 5.64 23.36 -7.19
N LEU A 234 4.98 23.09 -8.31
CA LEU A 234 5.24 21.90 -9.11
C LEU A 234 6.62 21.98 -9.78
N SER A 235 7.24 20.83 -10.02
CA SER A 235 8.51 20.70 -10.74
C SER A 235 8.43 19.49 -11.67
N TRP A 236 7.67 19.62 -12.76
CA TRP A 236 7.35 18.50 -13.65
C TRP A 236 8.60 17.82 -14.24
N PRO A 237 8.60 16.47 -14.35
CA PRO A 237 9.50 15.78 -15.27
C PRO A 237 9.29 16.30 -16.69
N LEU A 238 10.38 16.36 -17.46
CA LEU A 238 10.38 17.00 -18.77
C LEU A 238 9.30 16.41 -19.68
N GLU A 239 9.13 15.09 -19.69
CA GLU A 239 8.28 14.29 -20.59
C GLU A 239 6.80 14.65 -20.47
N VAL A 240 6.35 14.96 -19.25
CA VAL A 240 4.93 15.13 -18.90
C VAL A 240 4.58 16.56 -18.51
N ALA A 241 5.56 17.48 -18.52
CA ALA A 241 5.32 18.89 -18.31
C ALA A 241 4.32 19.44 -19.35
N PRO A 242 3.41 20.36 -18.96
CA PRO A 242 2.37 20.90 -19.85
C PRO A 242 2.97 21.68 -21.04
N ALA A 243 4.15 22.27 -20.85
CA ALA A 243 5.02 22.79 -21.88
C ALA A 243 6.48 22.53 -21.47
N LYS A 244 7.43 22.64 -22.40
CA LYS A 244 8.86 22.57 -22.05
C LYS A 244 9.40 23.92 -21.57
N VAL A 245 8.83 25.02 -22.08
CA VAL A 245 9.28 26.39 -21.79
C VAL A 245 8.11 27.28 -21.41
N HIS A 246 8.26 28.03 -20.33
CA HIS A 246 7.34 29.10 -19.93
C HIS A 246 8.00 30.45 -20.19
N ILE A 247 7.54 31.17 -21.21
CA ILE A 247 8.06 32.51 -21.54
C ILE A 247 7.23 33.54 -20.79
N VAL A 248 7.88 34.32 -19.94
CA VAL A 248 7.28 35.38 -19.13
C VAL A 248 7.70 36.74 -19.70
N ALA A 249 6.78 37.39 -20.41
CA ALA A 249 6.96 38.76 -20.87
C ALA A 249 6.64 39.76 -19.75
N THR A 250 7.53 40.73 -19.50
CA THR A 250 7.39 41.70 -18.42
C THR A 250 7.65 43.13 -18.91
N GLY A 251 6.99 44.10 -18.28
CA GLY A 251 7.08 45.52 -18.64
C GLY A 251 5.74 46.08 -19.11
N LYS A 252 5.77 47.33 -19.59
CA LYS A 252 4.59 48.03 -20.14
C LYS A 252 4.66 48.22 -21.65
N ASP A 253 5.87 48.24 -22.19
CA ASP A 253 6.15 48.45 -23.61
C ASP A 253 5.80 47.19 -24.42
N ASP A 254 5.57 47.35 -25.71
CA ASP A 254 5.20 46.23 -26.60
C ASP A 254 6.38 45.34 -26.95
N LEU A 255 7.60 45.90 -26.98
CA LEU A 255 8.81 45.19 -27.42
C LEU A 255 9.07 43.86 -26.68
N PRO A 256 8.97 43.75 -25.33
CA PRO A 256 9.10 42.47 -24.65
C PRO A 256 8.04 41.43 -25.04
N PHE A 257 6.80 41.86 -25.32
CA PHE A 257 5.70 40.96 -25.69
C PHE A 257 5.86 40.46 -27.13
N ASP A 258 6.17 41.36 -28.06
CA ASP A 258 6.43 41.00 -29.46
C ASP A 258 7.66 40.07 -29.57
N THR A 259 8.70 40.36 -28.79
CA THR A 259 9.90 39.51 -28.73
C THR A 259 9.59 38.13 -28.14
N ALA A 260 8.80 38.08 -27.07
CA ALA A 260 8.40 36.81 -26.46
C ALA A 260 7.56 35.95 -27.43
N LEU A 261 6.66 36.57 -28.19
CA LEU A 261 5.86 35.89 -29.22
C LEU A 261 6.73 35.36 -30.38
N ASP A 262 7.70 36.15 -30.85
CA ASP A 262 8.65 35.73 -31.89
C ASP A 262 9.52 34.55 -31.44
N ILE A 263 10.09 34.61 -30.22
CA ILE A 263 10.86 33.50 -29.65
C ILE A 263 9.96 32.26 -29.48
N GLY A 264 8.76 32.43 -28.93
CA GLY A 264 7.79 31.36 -28.76
C GLY A 264 7.49 30.64 -30.08
N SER A 265 7.20 31.41 -31.13
CA SER A 265 6.93 30.88 -32.47
C SER A 265 8.13 30.11 -33.04
N LYS A 266 9.36 30.58 -32.82
CA LYS A 266 10.60 29.90 -33.25
C LYS A 266 10.86 28.61 -32.48
N LEU A 267 10.51 28.55 -31.20
CA LEU A 267 10.62 27.35 -30.37
C LEU A 267 9.58 26.30 -30.78
N GLU A 268 8.33 26.71 -31.02
CA GLU A 268 7.28 25.81 -31.51
C GLU A 268 7.62 25.26 -32.90
N ALA A 269 8.15 26.09 -33.80
CA ALA A 269 8.65 25.65 -35.11
C ALA A 269 9.79 24.62 -35.00
N ALA A 270 10.49 24.58 -33.86
CA ALA A 270 11.52 23.60 -33.54
C ALA A 270 10.98 22.37 -32.77
N GLY A 271 9.67 22.25 -32.58
CA GLY A 271 9.02 21.13 -31.87
C GLY A 271 9.05 21.24 -30.35
N ILE A 272 9.37 22.41 -29.80
CA ILE A 272 9.41 22.67 -28.35
C ILE A 272 8.09 23.32 -27.96
N SER A 273 7.32 22.68 -27.08
CA SER A 273 6.07 23.26 -26.58
C SER A 273 6.34 24.45 -25.65
N VAL A 274 5.59 25.53 -25.86
CA VAL A 274 5.75 26.80 -25.17
C VAL A 274 4.45 27.20 -24.48
N MET A 275 4.55 27.71 -23.25
CA MET A 275 3.50 28.49 -22.61
C MET A 275 3.96 29.95 -22.54
N LEU A 276 3.22 30.85 -23.16
CA LEU A 276 3.52 32.28 -23.16
C LEU A 276 2.62 33.00 -22.14
N ASP A 277 3.21 33.70 -21.20
CA ASP A 277 2.52 34.61 -20.29
C ASP A 277 2.60 36.05 -20.82
N ASP A 278 1.63 36.39 -21.67
CA ASP A 278 1.43 37.70 -22.30
C ASP A 278 0.46 38.62 -21.53
N ARG A 279 -0.01 38.22 -20.34
CA ARG A 279 -0.95 38.99 -19.53
C ARG A 279 -0.36 40.36 -19.18
N ARG A 280 -1.04 41.47 -19.47
CA ARG A 280 -0.48 42.81 -19.20
C ARG A 280 -0.81 43.37 -17.82
N ASP A 281 -1.91 42.92 -17.21
CA ASP A 281 -2.40 43.45 -15.94
C ASP A 281 -1.57 42.99 -14.72
N PRO A 282 -1.14 41.71 -14.59
CA PRO A 282 -0.39 41.27 -13.42
C PRO A 282 1.02 41.87 -13.36
N SER A 283 1.51 42.12 -12.14
CA SER A 283 2.90 42.54 -11.95
C SER A 283 3.87 41.40 -12.31
N ALA A 284 5.12 41.74 -12.67
CA ALA A 284 6.16 40.75 -12.97
C ALA A 284 6.34 39.73 -11.82
N GLY A 285 6.24 40.19 -10.56
CA GLY A 285 6.32 39.31 -9.39
C GLY A 285 5.17 38.28 -9.32
N VAL A 286 3.96 38.67 -9.72
CA VAL A 286 2.82 37.72 -9.81
C VAL A 286 3.08 36.70 -10.91
N LYS A 287 3.54 37.14 -12.08
CA LYS A 287 3.87 36.23 -13.19
C LYS A 287 4.96 35.21 -12.83
N PHE A 288 6.01 35.65 -12.14
CA PHE A 288 7.06 34.74 -11.68
C PHE A 288 6.54 33.71 -10.70
N LYS A 289 5.70 34.11 -9.75
CA LYS A 289 5.05 33.16 -8.83
C LYS A 289 4.14 32.18 -9.56
N ASP A 290 3.38 32.62 -10.55
CA ASP A 290 2.55 31.72 -11.35
C ASP A 290 3.43 30.73 -12.15
N ALA A 291 4.53 31.20 -12.73
CA ALA A 291 5.46 30.35 -13.46
C ALA A 291 6.15 29.30 -12.58
N GLU A 292 6.56 29.71 -11.38
CA GLU A 292 7.12 28.82 -10.35
C GLU A 292 6.07 27.81 -9.88
N LEU A 293 4.83 28.25 -9.63
CA LEU A 293 3.75 27.38 -9.18
C LEU A 293 3.36 26.33 -10.22
N ILE A 294 3.24 26.73 -11.49
CA ILE A 294 2.87 25.85 -12.61
C ILE A 294 3.97 24.82 -12.90
N GLY A 295 5.23 25.19 -12.70
CA GLY A 295 6.32 24.22 -12.63
C GLY A 295 6.89 23.74 -13.96
N ILE A 296 6.75 24.53 -15.03
CA ILE A 296 7.34 24.19 -16.33
C ILE A 296 8.89 24.18 -16.22
N PRO A 297 9.59 23.16 -16.74
CA PRO A 297 11.02 22.94 -16.48
C PRO A 297 11.95 24.12 -16.81
N VAL A 298 11.66 24.85 -17.89
CA VAL A 298 12.43 26.03 -18.30
C VAL A 298 11.56 27.27 -18.22
N ILE A 299 12.00 28.29 -17.49
CA ILE A 299 11.35 29.61 -17.47
C ILE A 299 12.25 30.59 -18.23
N MET A 300 11.73 31.26 -19.25
CA MET A 300 12.41 32.33 -19.97
C MET A 300 11.79 33.67 -19.58
N VAL A 301 12.60 34.63 -19.16
CA VAL A 301 12.13 35.98 -18.84
C VAL A 301 12.54 36.93 -19.95
N VAL A 302 11.55 37.56 -20.58
CA VAL A 302 11.73 38.65 -21.56
C VAL A 302 11.30 39.95 -20.89
N GLY A 303 12.27 40.82 -20.58
CA GLY A 303 12.03 41.97 -19.71
C GLY A 303 13.14 43.00 -19.80
N LYS A 304 13.58 43.53 -18.66
CA LYS A 304 14.55 44.64 -18.60
C LYS A 304 15.87 44.35 -19.34
N SER A 305 16.40 43.12 -19.26
CA SER A 305 17.65 42.73 -19.95
C SER A 305 17.55 42.81 -21.48
N LEU A 306 16.34 42.94 -22.04
CA LEU A 306 16.15 43.12 -23.48
C LEU A 306 16.76 44.43 -24.00
N ALA A 307 16.87 45.46 -23.16
CA ALA A 307 17.58 46.70 -23.50
C ALA A 307 19.07 46.47 -23.79
N GLU A 308 19.66 45.40 -23.25
CA GLU A 308 21.02 44.95 -23.52
C GLU A 308 21.08 43.86 -24.60
N GLY A 309 19.96 43.55 -25.25
CA GLY A 309 19.85 42.47 -26.25
C GLY A 309 19.93 41.07 -25.65
N LYS A 310 19.48 40.88 -24.40
CA LYS A 310 19.51 39.60 -23.69
C LYS A 310 18.15 39.16 -23.17
N VAL A 311 18.02 37.86 -22.90
CA VAL A 311 16.92 37.25 -22.14
C VAL A 311 17.50 36.38 -21.01
N GLU A 312 16.73 36.14 -19.96
CA GLU A 312 17.15 35.29 -18.85
C GLU A 312 16.49 33.92 -18.96
N LEU A 313 17.27 32.85 -18.86
CA LEU A 313 16.78 31.48 -18.72
C LEU A 313 16.92 31.02 -17.28
N ARG A 314 15.91 30.29 -16.80
CA ARG A 314 15.93 29.64 -15.49
C ARG A 314 15.62 28.15 -15.62
N ASN A 315 16.38 27.34 -14.89
CA ASN A 315 15.99 25.98 -14.58
C ASN A 315 15.00 26.02 -13.40
N ARG A 316 13.75 25.59 -13.61
CA ARG A 316 12.71 25.63 -12.57
C ARG A 316 13.08 24.80 -11.33
N LYS A 317 13.74 23.65 -11.52
CA LYS A 317 14.06 22.73 -10.42
C LYS A 317 15.24 23.19 -9.58
N THR A 318 16.30 23.69 -10.20
CA THR A 318 17.53 24.09 -9.47
C THR A 318 17.52 25.57 -9.08
N GLY A 319 16.73 26.39 -9.77
CA GLY A 319 16.74 27.84 -9.63
C GLY A 319 17.91 28.53 -10.34
N ASP A 320 18.76 27.77 -11.05
CA ASP A 320 19.90 28.33 -11.80
C ASP A 320 19.42 29.32 -12.86
N LYS A 321 20.13 30.44 -12.96
CA LYS A 321 19.81 31.54 -13.88
C LYS A 321 20.96 31.79 -14.82
N THR A 322 20.66 32.06 -16.08
CA THR A 322 21.66 32.42 -17.08
C THR A 322 21.11 33.46 -18.02
N GLU A 323 21.82 34.58 -18.18
CA GLU A 323 21.52 35.54 -19.24
C GLU A 323 22.12 35.03 -20.57
N VAL A 324 21.32 35.08 -21.63
CA VAL A 324 21.73 34.69 -22.98
C VAL A 324 21.42 35.81 -23.96
N ALA A 325 22.27 35.97 -24.97
CA ALA A 325 21.99 36.90 -26.06
C ALA A 325 20.70 36.51 -26.76
N LEU A 326 19.88 37.50 -27.14
CA LEU A 326 18.58 37.28 -27.79
C LEU A 326 18.70 36.40 -29.04
N ALA A 327 19.77 36.60 -29.83
CA ALA A 327 20.05 35.82 -31.03
C ALA A 327 20.26 34.32 -30.75
N ASP A 328 20.75 33.98 -29.56
CA ASP A 328 21.09 32.61 -29.16
C ASP A 328 19.99 31.95 -28.31
N ALA A 329 18.93 32.69 -27.95
CA ALA A 329 17.90 32.25 -27.00
C ALA A 329 17.29 30.88 -27.36
N VAL A 330 16.93 30.67 -28.64
CA VAL A 330 16.35 29.40 -29.11
C VAL A 330 17.32 28.23 -28.96
N ASN A 331 18.60 28.44 -29.28
CA ASN A 331 19.62 27.39 -29.16
C ASN A 331 19.97 27.11 -27.69
N ALA A 332 20.03 28.14 -26.86
CA ALA A 332 20.27 28.00 -25.43
C ALA A 332 19.16 27.19 -24.75
N VAL A 333 17.89 27.43 -25.12
CA VAL A 333 16.75 26.62 -24.64
C VAL A 333 16.88 25.16 -25.07
N LYS A 334 17.23 24.89 -26.34
CA LYS A 334 17.44 23.51 -26.83
C LYS A 334 18.50 22.78 -26.02
N THR A 335 19.64 23.43 -25.79
CA THR A 335 20.73 22.88 -24.99
C THR A 335 20.30 22.62 -23.54
N LEU A 336 19.57 23.56 -22.94
CA LEU A 336 19.08 23.40 -21.57
C LEU A 336 18.11 22.22 -21.46
N ILE A 337 17.15 22.09 -22.38
CA ILE A 337 16.20 20.96 -22.42
C ILE A 337 16.95 19.62 -22.57
N ALA A 338 17.96 19.56 -23.45
CA ALA A 338 18.74 18.34 -23.66
C ALA A 338 19.54 17.92 -22.41
N ASN A 339 19.92 18.87 -21.55
CA ASN A 339 20.62 18.59 -20.28
C ASN A 339 19.67 18.24 -19.12
N LEU A 340 18.36 18.45 -19.29
CA LEU A 340 17.33 18.06 -18.33
C LEU A 340 16.79 16.64 -18.58
N SER A 341 17.16 16.04 -19.72
CA SER A 341 16.73 14.69 -20.14
C SER A 341 17.54 13.60 -19.46
#